data_AF-A0A383C6X3-F1
#
_entry.id   AF-A0A383C6X3-F1
#
_cell.length_a   1.000
_cell.length_b   1.000
_cell.length_c   1.000
_cell.angle_alpha   90.00
_cell.angle_beta   90.00
_cell.angle_gamma   90.00
#
_symmetry.space_group_name_H-M   'P 1'
#
loop_
_entity.id
_entity.type
_entity.pdbx_description
1 polymer ?
#
loop_
_entity_poly.entity_id
_entity_poly.type
_entity_poly.pdbx_seq_one_letter_code
_entity_poly.pdbx_strand_id
1 'polypeptide(L)' 'MTLTGSGRANGNWFDLSDAQVYHDHFIRAQVNEGIVLDIFSPAHTAQVVSVCLELDAVSAEQLGNALLATVEGLKQRR' A
#
# COMPACT_ATOMS: atom_id res chain seq x y z
N MET A 1 3.21 -9.12 -4.97
CA MET A 1 4.15 -8.42 -5.86
C MET A 1 5.40 -8.09 -5.06
N THR A 2 6.58 -8.21 -5.65
CA THR A 2 7.84 -7.81 -4.99
C THR A 2 8.02 -6.30 -5.14
N LEU A 3 8.37 -5.63 -4.04
CA LEU A 3 8.69 -4.21 -4.00
C LEU A 3 10.13 -4.00 -3.54
N THR A 4 10.72 -2.90 -3.96
CA THR A 4 12.00 -2.42 -3.41
C THR A 4 11.85 -0.97 -3.00
N GLY A 5 12.34 -0.65 -1.80
CA GLY A 5 12.23 0.69 -1.23
C GLY A 5 12.13 0.65 0.29
N SER A 6 11.69 1.75 0.88
CA SER A 6 11.55 1.89 2.33
C SER A 6 10.18 2.44 2.69
N GLY A 7 9.58 1.90 3.74
CA GLY A 7 8.36 2.38 4.37
C GLY A 7 8.64 3.13 5.66
N ARG A 8 7.67 3.91 6.14
CA ARG A 8 7.74 4.59 7.44
C ARG A 8 6.45 4.41 8.22
N ALA A 9 6.55 3.95 9.47
CA ALA A 9 5.42 3.84 10.40
C ALA A 9 5.89 4.09 11.83
N ASN A 10 5.03 4.71 12.66
CA ASN A 10 5.35 5.05 14.06
C ASN A 10 6.71 5.77 14.22
N GLY A 11 7.08 6.60 13.24
CA GLY A 11 8.34 7.34 13.21
C GLY A 11 9.55 6.55 12.68
N ASN A 12 9.46 5.22 12.59
CA ASN A 12 10.56 4.33 12.18
C ASN A 12 10.51 4.01 10.69
N TRP A 13 11.68 3.89 10.08
CA TRP A 13 11.86 3.43 8.70
C TRP A 13 12.12 1.92 8.67
N PHE A 14 11.65 1.25 7.62
CA PHE A 14 11.83 -0.18 7.41
C PHE A 14 11.93 -0.51 5.92
N ASP A 15 12.60 -1.62 5.59
CA ASP A 15 12.72 -2.10 4.22
C ASP A 15 11.43 -2.75 3.73
N LEU A 16 11.02 -2.43 2.50
CA LEU A 16 9.91 -3.09 1.82
C LEU A 16 10.43 -4.30 1.05
N SER A 17 9.73 -5.43 1.12
CA SER A 17 10.01 -6.59 0.26
C SER A 17 8.84 -6.96 -0.63
N ASP A 18 7.61 -6.85 -0.10
CA ASP A 18 6.43 -7.38 -0.75
C ASP A 18 5.21 -6.51 -0.49
N ALA A 19 4.28 -6.55 -1.44
CA ALA A 19 2.93 -6.06 -1.27
C ALA A 19 1.91 -7.00 -1.90
N GLN A 20 0.68 -6.95 -1.42
CA GLN A 20 -0.45 -7.68 -1.99
C GLN A 20 -1.63 -6.72 -2.18
N VAL A 21 -2.33 -6.84 -3.31
CA VAL A 21 -3.55 -6.09 -3.60
C VAL A 21 -4.62 -7.10 -3.95
N TYR A 22 -5.76 -7.04 -3.28
CA TYR A 22 -6.86 -7.99 -3.45
C TYR A 22 -8.21 -7.34 -3.10
N HIS A 23 -9.29 -8.00 -3.51
CA HIS A 23 -10.64 -7.65 -3.09
C HIS A 23 -11.02 -8.47 -1.87
N ASP A 24 -11.67 -7.84 -0.89
CA ASP A 24 -12.21 -8.51 0.29
C ASP A 24 -13.44 -7.78 0.86
N HIS A 25 -14.11 -8.43 1.79
CA HIS A 25 -15.14 -7.83 2.64
C HIS A 25 -14.46 -7.11 3.79
N PHE A 26 -14.87 -5.87 4.02
CA PHE A 26 -14.23 -5.06 5.05
C PHE A 26 -14.63 -5.51 6.45
N ILE A 27 -13.61 -5.67 7.28
CA ILE A 27 -13.80 -6.05 8.69
C ILE A 27 -14.13 -4.79 9.50
N ARG A 28 -13.61 -3.61 9.10
CA ARG A 28 -13.75 -2.35 9.88
C ARG A 28 -14.19 -1.14 9.08
N ALA A 29 -13.91 -1.05 7.78
CA ALA A 29 -14.41 0.05 6.97
C ALA A 29 -15.92 -0.05 6.72
N GLN A 30 -16.60 1.10 6.57
CA GLN A 30 -18.06 1.22 6.50
C GLN A 30 -18.67 0.86 5.12
N VAL A 31 -17.99 0.06 4.30
CA VAL A 31 -18.51 -0.39 3.00
C VAL A 31 -18.48 -1.91 2.89
N ASN A 32 -19.41 -2.51 2.13
CA ASN A 32 -19.61 -3.96 2.09
C ASN A 32 -18.47 -4.73 1.42
N GLU A 33 -17.81 -4.12 0.45
CA GLU A 33 -16.72 -4.70 -0.33
C GLU A 33 -15.71 -3.60 -0.69
N GLY A 34 -14.44 -3.97 -0.81
CA GLY A 34 -13.48 -3.10 -1.47
C GLY A 34 -12.10 -3.70 -1.62
N ILE A 35 -11.14 -2.83 -1.91
CA ILE A 35 -9.76 -3.19 -2.25
C ILE A 35 -8.88 -3.05 -1.02
N VAL A 36 -8.12 -4.09 -0.74
CA VAL A 36 -7.11 -4.14 0.31
C VAL A 36 -5.73 -4.06 -0.32
N LEU A 37 -4.88 -3.20 0.24
CA LEU A 37 -3.44 -3.16 -0.03
C LEU A 37 -2.69 -3.49 1.26
N ASP A 38 -1.92 -4.57 1.24
CA ASP A 38 -1.00 -4.95 2.32
C ASP A 38 0.44 -4.73 1.88
N ILE A 39 1.26 -4.16 2.76
CA ILE A 39 2.70 -3.91 2.56
C ILE A 39 3.49 -4.61 3.66
N PHE A 40 4.56 -5.34 3.30
CA PHE A 40 5.30 -6.22 4.20
C PHE A 40 6.78 -5.86 4.32
N SER A 41 7.32 -6.13 5.51
CA SER A 41 8.76 -6.08 5.82
C SER A 41 9.20 -7.37 6.52
N PRO A 42 10.10 -8.17 5.92
CA PRO A 42 10.50 -9.46 6.45
C PRO A 42 11.54 -9.33 7.58
N ALA A 43 12.21 -8.17 7.70
CA ALA A 43 13.19 -7.92 8.76
C ALA A 43 12.53 -7.64 10.13
N HIS A 44 11.21 -7.43 10.17
CA HIS A 44 10.46 -7.10 11.39
C HIS A 44 9.37 -8.13 11.70
N THR A 45 9.64 -9.43 11.57
CA THR A 45 8.64 -10.49 11.83
C THR A 45 8.00 -10.49 13.22
N ALA A 46 8.64 -9.86 14.22
CA ALA A 46 8.07 -9.69 15.56
C ALA A 46 7.00 -8.57 15.66
N GLN A 47 6.98 -7.66 14.68
CA GLN A 47 5.99 -6.59 14.54
C GLN A 47 5.75 -6.39 13.05
N VAL A 48 4.79 -7.13 12.47
CA VAL A 48 4.37 -6.89 11.09
C VAL A 48 3.90 -5.44 11.01
N VAL A 49 4.74 -4.55 10.45
CA VAL A 49 4.33 -3.21 10.05
C VAL A 49 3.52 -3.37 8.77
N SER A 50 2.34 -3.95 8.91
CA SER A 50 1.35 -4.07 7.87
C SER A 50 0.57 -2.76 7.86
N VAL A 51 0.68 -2.03 6.76
CA VAL A 51 -0.30 -1.02 6.44
C VAL A 51 -1.33 -1.72 5.57
N CYS A 52 -2.50 -1.97 6.15
CA CYS A 52 -3.67 -2.47 5.46
C CYS A 52 -4.60 -1.28 5.19
N LEU A 53 -4.94 -1.06 3.93
CA LEU A 53 -5.88 -0.02 3.51
C LEU A 53 -7.13 -0.67 2.94
N GLU A 54 -8.25 -0.59 3.65
CA GLU A 54 -9.57 -0.99 3.16
C GLU A 54 -10.21 0.18 2.40
N LEU A 55 -10.17 0.18 1.06
CA LEU A 55 -10.65 1.27 0.20
C LEU A 55 -11.84 0.86 -0.68
N ASP A 56 -12.88 1.71 -0.75
CA ASP A 56 -13.88 1.54 -1.81
C ASP A 56 -13.26 1.70 -3.21
N ALA A 57 -13.99 1.25 -4.24
CA ALA A 57 -13.48 1.23 -5.61
C ALA A 57 -13.05 2.63 -6.10
N VAL A 58 -13.80 3.68 -5.72
CA VAL A 58 -13.52 5.06 -6.14
C VAL A 58 -12.22 5.56 -5.52
N SER A 59 -12.03 5.34 -4.23
CA SER A 59 -10.84 5.76 -3.49
C SER A 59 -9.60 4.97 -3.95
N ALA A 60 -9.76 3.67 -4.21
CA ALA A 60 -8.70 2.83 -4.76
C ALA A 60 -8.24 3.31 -6.15
N GLU A 61 -9.18 3.66 -7.03
CA GLU A 61 -8.88 4.22 -8.35
C GLU A 61 -8.13 5.56 -8.24
N GLN A 62 -8.59 6.45 -7.36
CA GLN A 62 -7.94 7.74 -7.12
C GLN A 62 -6.49 7.58 -6.62
N LEU A 63 -6.26 6.65 -5.69
CA LEU A 63 -4.92 6.33 -5.20
C LEU A 63 -4.02 5.81 -6.33
N GLY A 64 -4.53 4.89 -7.16
CA GLY A 64 -3.80 4.36 -8.31
C GLY A 64 -3.40 5.47 -9.29
N ASN A 65 -4.34 6.36 -9.63
CA ASN A 65 -4.08 7.49 -10.52
C ASN A 65 -3.03 8.46 -9.95
N ALA A 66 -3.07 8.75 -8.66
CA ALA A 66 -2.09 9.62 -8.00
C ALA A 66 -0.67 9.01 -8.02
N LEU A 67 -0.55 7.70 -7.84
CA LEU A 67 0.73 6.98 -7.95
C LEU A 67 1.30 7.07 -9.37
N LEU A 68 0.48 6.78 -10.39
CA LEU A 68 0.90 6.85 -11.79
C LEU A 68 1.34 8.26 -12.18
N ALA A 69 0.59 9.29 -11.80
CA ALA A 69 0.96 10.68 -12.07
C ALA A 69 2.31 11.06 -11.44
N THR A 70 2.58 10.58 -10.23
CA THR A 70 3.87 10.82 -9.54
C THR A 70 5.03 10.14 -10.27
N VAL A 71 4.84 8.91 -10.73
CA VAL A 71 5.85 8.17 -11.51
C VAL A 71 6.18 8.88 -12.81
N GLU A 72 5.18 9.37 -13.54
CA GLU A 72 5.40 10.12 -14.79
C GLU A 72 6.18 11.41 -14.52
N GLY A 73 5.86 12.14 -13.44
CA GLY A 73 6.63 13.31 -13.03
C GLY A 73 8.10 13.01 -12.70
N LEU A 74 8.42 11.83 -12.17
CA LEU A 74 9.80 11.41 -11.91
C LEU A 74 10.56 11.06 -13.19
N LYS A 75 9.90 10.41 -14.15
CA LYS A 75 10.51 10.03 -15.44
C LYS A 75 10.84 11.24 -16.29
N GLN A 76 10.00 12.27 -16.29
CA GLN A 76 10.20 13.50 -17.07
C GLN A 76 11.38 14.36 -16.57
N ARG A 77 11.88 14.10 -15.34
CA ARG A 77 13.03 14.82 -14.76
C ARG A 77 14.37 14.14 -15.05
N ARG A 78 14.36 12.97 -15.70
CA ARG A 78 15.55 12.24 -16.14
C ARG A 78 15.83 12.56 -17.61
#